data_AF-A0A542UJ10-F1
#
_entry.id   AF-A0A542UJ10-F1
#
_cell.length_a   1.000
_cell.length_b   1.000
_cell.length_c   1.000
_cell.angle_alpha   90.00
_cell.angle_beta   90.00
_cell.angle_gamma   90.00
#
_symmetry.space_group_name_H-M   'P 1'
#
loop_
_entity.id
_entity.type
_entity.pdbx_description
1 polymer ?
#
loop_
_entity_poly.entity_id
_entity_poly.type
_entity_poly.pdbx_seq_one_letter_code
_entity_poly.pdbx_strand_id
1 'polypeptide(L)'
;MDPTGKHCPKAPAHDPLVSSVPLFDPAQLPLRDWCAGSREDAVTGLVAFPDFHSHIPRALASALTSGGLVGLAIGDVDGLKGHVEQANATDPGCYGHLAGNKVMARLGAVTRTWFHTQPWNAGCAATFGGDEVIIAAALDDANGFHRAVTQLRDRLADELPVRVSFALAFASAEHLPADRGAGGWKHHFTDQLLAAVDRCLFTHKATRRATGGEGGIIAITQPPLAAHTTTAQDHRTLLPLPTGGETLHVLACPAGTGTRGMLLLPCAGPAGLRGKRLRVTFTDGTARTAVAVSLHGQAAVPHETAATDTIEGPGIPLTLQPVREKSARGVPDDLAAALEKAQLDWSVLPAHEQAQMLHLIIESASADIRTARITAVIDAVATRTRS
;
A
#
# COMPACT_ATOMS: atom_id res chain seq x y z
N MET A 1 78.78 19.97 29.90
CA MET A 1 78.44 19.40 28.59
C MET A 1 77.31 18.42 28.82
N ASP A 2 76.11 18.75 28.38
CA ASP A 2 75.01 17.78 28.24
C ASP A 2 74.43 17.98 26.84
N PRO A 3 74.69 17.05 25.90
CA PRO A 3 74.30 17.20 24.51
C PRO A 3 72.93 16.54 24.26
N THR A 4 72.13 17.17 23.39
CA THR A 4 70.84 16.68 22.84
C THR A 4 69.66 16.82 23.82
N GLY A 5 68.78 17.82 23.73
CA GLY A 5 68.22 18.43 22.54
C GLY A 5 67.16 17.52 21.92
N LYS A 6 65.95 17.51 22.50
CA LYS A 6 64.67 17.31 21.78
C LYS A 6 63.49 17.63 22.71
N HIS A 7 63.06 18.90 22.66
CA HIS A 7 61.68 19.25 22.94
C HIS A 7 60.77 18.39 22.04
N CYS A 8 60.07 17.41 22.60
CA CYS A 8 58.82 16.96 21.99
C CYS A 8 57.78 18.04 22.32
N PRO A 9 57.20 18.73 21.32
CA PRO A 9 56.00 19.49 21.57
C PRO A 9 54.94 18.50 22.04
N LYS A 10 54.34 18.75 23.21
CA LYS A 10 53.05 18.14 23.56
C LYS A 10 52.04 18.68 22.55
N ALA A 11 51.85 17.96 21.45
CA ALA A 11 50.67 18.15 20.62
C ALA A 11 49.46 17.90 21.54
N PRO A 12 48.48 18.81 21.63
CA PRO A 12 47.22 18.45 22.24
C PRO A 12 46.62 17.32 21.40
N ALA A 13 46.36 16.17 22.05
CA ALA A 13 45.62 15.08 21.45
C ALA A 13 44.15 15.52 21.28
N HIS A 14 43.90 16.41 20.33
CA HIS A 14 42.60 16.52 19.69
C HIS A 14 42.65 15.60 18.47
N ASP A 15 42.46 14.31 18.74
CA ASP A 15 41.75 13.48 17.78
C ASP A 15 40.27 13.61 18.13
N PRO A 16 39.51 14.55 17.52
CA PRO A 16 38.08 14.51 17.70
C PRO A 16 37.67 13.24 16.96
N LEU A 17 37.39 12.16 17.69
CA LEU A 17 36.66 11.02 17.15
C LEU A 17 35.52 11.64 16.35
N VAL A 18 35.63 11.59 15.01
CA VAL A 18 34.60 12.10 14.12
C VAL A 18 33.36 11.37 14.57
N SER A 19 32.37 12.12 15.04
CA SER A 19 31.18 11.54 15.63
C SER A 19 30.58 10.61 14.59
N SER A 20 30.73 9.30 14.79
CA SER A 20 30.28 8.27 13.83
C SER A 20 28.77 8.22 13.73
N VAL A 21 28.11 8.94 14.64
CA VAL A 21 26.68 9.14 14.77
C VAL A 21 26.49 10.65 14.93
N PRO A 22 25.76 11.35 14.04
CA PRO A 22 25.53 12.79 14.17
C PRO A 22 24.98 13.14 15.56
N LEU A 23 25.50 14.20 16.20
CA LEU A 23 24.89 14.77 17.41
C LEU A 23 23.46 15.22 17.05
N PHE A 24 22.45 14.54 17.60
CA PHE A 24 21.05 14.71 17.20
C PHE A 24 20.36 15.89 17.89
N ASP A 25 19.46 16.53 17.15
CA ASP A 25 18.63 17.66 17.58
C ASP A 25 17.18 17.19 17.80
N PRO A 26 16.71 17.08 19.05
CA PRO A 26 15.33 16.67 19.38
C PRO A 26 14.25 17.54 18.74
N ALA A 27 14.57 18.79 18.33
CA ALA A 27 13.64 19.64 17.60
C ALA A 27 13.29 19.09 16.19
N GLN A 28 14.03 18.09 15.71
CA GLN A 28 13.83 17.48 14.40
C GLN A 28 13.02 16.18 14.43
N LEU A 29 12.52 15.75 15.60
CA LEU A 29 11.72 14.52 15.70
C LEU A 29 10.54 14.54 14.71
N PRO A 30 10.25 13.43 14.02
CA PRO A 30 9.19 13.36 13.01
C PRO A 30 7.83 13.22 13.68
N LEU A 31 7.37 14.29 14.33
CA LEU A 31 6.09 14.37 15.02
C LEU A 31 5.42 15.72 14.78
N ARG A 32 4.09 15.75 14.82
CA ARG A 32 3.24 16.94 14.73
C ARG A 32 2.03 16.73 15.61
N ASP A 33 1.81 17.58 16.61
CA ASP A 33 0.79 17.52 17.68
C ASP A 33 0.76 16.22 18.51
N TRP A 34 0.83 15.05 17.87
CA TRP A 34 0.92 13.73 18.45
C TRP A 34 2.33 13.48 18.97
N CYS A 35 2.42 12.74 20.07
CA CYS A 35 3.69 12.35 20.69
C CYS A 35 4.59 13.53 21.10
N ALA A 36 4.07 14.75 21.23
CA ALA A 36 4.84 15.89 21.69
C ALA A 36 5.50 15.60 23.06
N GLY A 37 6.80 15.91 23.17
CA GLY A 37 7.61 15.63 24.36
C GLY A 37 8.17 14.21 24.45
N SER A 38 8.01 13.38 23.41
CA SER A 38 8.59 12.03 23.38
C SER A 38 10.11 12.07 23.25
N ARG A 39 10.73 10.99 23.74
CA ARG A 39 12.15 10.68 23.55
C ARG A 39 12.41 10.14 22.16
N GLU A 40 13.65 10.31 21.75
CA GLU A 40 14.21 9.79 20.51
C GLU A 40 14.73 8.36 20.71
N ASP A 41 14.56 7.50 19.70
CA ASP A 41 15.27 6.24 19.58
C ASP A 41 16.71 6.48 19.12
N ALA A 42 17.68 6.03 19.92
CA ALA A 42 19.09 6.38 19.74
C ALA A 42 19.73 5.85 18.44
N VAL A 43 19.13 4.86 17.78
CA VAL A 43 19.70 4.27 16.55
C VAL A 43 19.10 4.95 15.32
N THR A 44 17.79 5.07 15.27
CA THR A 44 17.06 5.57 14.09
C THR A 44 16.86 7.09 14.11
N GLY A 45 16.82 7.69 15.30
CA GLY A 45 16.44 9.08 15.50
C GLY A 45 14.95 9.36 15.21
N LEU A 46 14.09 8.35 15.39
CA LEU A 46 12.63 8.47 15.35
C LEU A 46 12.05 8.55 16.77
N VAL A 47 10.74 8.70 16.92
CA VAL A 47 10.10 8.59 18.24
C VAL A 47 10.34 7.21 18.84
N ALA A 48 10.78 7.14 20.09
CA ALA A 48 11.00 5.88 20.79
C ALA A 48 9.69 5.14 21.07
N PHE A 49 9.68 3.82 20.86
CA PHE A 49 8.46 3.01 20.98
C PHE A 49 7.70 3.18 22.31
N PRO A 50 8.33 3.21 23.50
CA PRO A 50 7.59 3.35 24.74
C PRO A 50 6.76 4.64 24.81
N ASP A 51 7.26 5.73 24.21
CA ASP A 51 6.58 7.01 24.22
C ASP A 51 5.49 7.04 23.13
N PHE A 52 5.77 6.46 21.95
CA PHE A 52 4.73 6.21 20.96
C PHE A 52 3.55 5.43 21.58
N HIS A 53 3.82 4.28 22.20
CA HIS A 53 2.79 3.40 22.78
C HIS A 53 2.03 4.05 23.94
N SER A 54 2.67 4.96 24.67
CA SER A 54 2.01 5.74 25.74
C SER A 54 1.10 6.85 25.20
N HIS A 55 1.54 7.56 24.15
CA HIS A 55 0.85 8.78 23.67
C HIS A 55 -0.22 8.50 22.61
N ILE A 56 0.06 7.59 21.67
CA ILE A 56 -0.78 7.32 20.50
C ILE A 56 -2.21 6.90 20.82
N PRO A 57 -2.48 6.06 21.83
CA PRO A 57 -3.85 5.69 22.17
C PRO A 57 -4.78 6.87 22.43
N ARG A 58 -4.26 7.93 23.07
CA ARG A 58 -5.04 9.16 23.30
C ARG A 58 -5.24 9.95 22.01
N ALA A 59 -4.20 10.08 21.20
CA ALA A 59 -4.22 10.82 19.95
C ALA A 59 -5.18 10.19 18.92
N LEU A 60 -5.08 8.87 18.71
CA LEU A 60 -5.97 8.09 17.85
C LEU A 60 -7.43 8.24 18.28
N ALA A 61 -7.70 7.99 19.56
CA ALA A 61 -9.06 8.09 20.09
C ALA A 61 -9.65 9.49 19.88
N SER A 62 -8.86 10.55 20.07
CA SER A 62 -9.29 11.94 19.86
C SER A 62 -9.62 12.23 18.40
N ALA A 63 -8.74 11.83 17.48
CA ALA A 63 -8.94 12.07 16.04
C ALA A 63 -10.16 11.33 15.50
N LEU A 64 -10.29 10.05 15.86
CA LEU A 64 -11.40 9.20 15.43
C LEU A 64 -12.74 9.63 16.05
N THR A 65 -12.75 10.01 17.34
CA THR A 65 -13.99 10.50 18.01
C THR A 65 -14.49 11.81 17.40
N SER A 66 -13.60 12.61 16.81
CA SER A 66 -13.94 13.85 16.10
C SER A 66 -14.45 13.60 14.67
N GLY A 67 -14.67 12.35 14.26
CA GLY A 67 -15.10 11.99 12.90
C GLY A 67 -13.98 11.98 11.85
N GLY A 68 -12.73 12.12 12.30
CA GLY A 68 -11.54 12.12 11.45
C GLY A 68 -11.19 10.74 10.89
N LEU A 69 -10.30 10.75 9.91
CA LEU A 69 -9.67 9.57 9.33
C LEU A 69 -8.24 9.46 9.85
N VAL A 70 -7.78 8.25 10.13
CA VAL A 70 -6.41 7.97 10.54
C VAL A 70 -5.80 6.90 9.65
N GLY A 71 -4.56 7.10 9.24
CA GLY A 71 -3.72 6.08 8.63
C GLY A 71 -2.69 5.56 9.63
N LEU A 72 -2.49 4.25 9.62
CA LEU A 72 -1.40 3.57 10.32
C LEU A 72 -0.65 2.71 9.31
N ALA A 73 0.68 2.80 9.31
CA ALA A 73 1.55 1.92 8.55
C ALA A 73 2.66 1.37 9.43
N ILE A 74 3.01 0.11 9.22
CA ILE A 74 4.20 -0.55 9.81
C ILE A 74 5.10 -0.95 8.65
N GLY A 75 6.35 -0.54 8.69
CA GLY A 75 7.39 -0.93 7.75
C GLY A 75 8.42 -1.83 8.43
N ASP A 76 8.91 -2.84 7.72
CA ASP A 76 9.93 -3.77 8.18
C ASP A 76 10.99 -3.97 7.10
N VAL A 77 12.26 -3.95 7.50
CA VAL A 77 13.41 -4.20 6.62
C VAL A 77 13.49 -5.67 6.18
N ASP A 78 13.36 -5.89 4.88
CA ASP A 78 13.42 -7.21 4.29
C ASP A 78 14.83 -7.81 4.35
N GLY A 79 14.97 -8.88 5.14
CA GLY A 79 16.18 -9.70 5.14
C GLY A 79 17.37 -9.07 5.86
N LEU A 80 17.14 -8.17 6.83
CA LEU A 80 18.20 -7.50 7.57
C LEU A 80 19.22 -8.47 8.18
N LYS A 81 18.73 -9.57 8.78
CA LYS A 81 19.60 -10.62 9.34
C LYS A 81 20.56 -11.19 8.29
N GLY A 82 20.07 -11.53 7.11
CA GLY A 82 20.89 -12.06 6.02
C GLY A 82 21.91 -11.04 5.52
N HIS A 83 21.53 -9.77 5.43
CA HIS A 83 22.47 -8.69 5.11
C HIS A 83 23.58 -8.56 6.16
N VAL A 84 23.23 -8.59 7.44
CA VAL A 84 24.17 -8.52 8.56
C VAL A 84 25.16 -9.68 8.54
N GLU A 85 24.68 -10.91 8.33
CA GLU A 85 25.51 -12.12 8.24
C GLU A 85 26.49 -12.03 7.06
N GLN A 86 26.02 -11.56 5.90
CA GLN A 86 26.86 -11.39 4.70
C GLN A 86 27.91 -10.28 4.88
N ALA A 87 27.53 -9.14 5.46
CA ALA A 87 28.44 -8.03 5.73
C ALA A 87 29.55 -8.45 6.69
N ASN A 88 29.20 -9.18 7.75
CA ASN A 88 30.16 -9.72 8.73
C ASN A 88 31.16 -10.71 8.10
N ALA A 89 30.76 -11.42 7.04
CA ALA A 89 31.63 -12.35 6.33
C ALA A 89 32.58 -11.67 5.33
N THR A 90 32.30 -10.42 4.92
CA THR A 90 32.96 -9.78 3.77
C THR A 90 33.67 -8.45 4.09
N ASP A 91 33.31 -7.77 5.18
CA ASP A 91 33.92 -6.51 5.61
C ASP A 91 34.64 -6.67 6.97
N PRO A 92 35.99 -6.78 6.98
CA PRO A 92 36.77 -6.93 8.21
C PRO A 92 36.63 -5.76 9.21
N GLY A 93 36.15 -4.59 8.76
CA GLY A 93 35.92 -3.41 9.59
C GLY A 93 34.50 -3.32 10.18
N CYS A 94 33.60 -4.24 9.81
CA CYS A 94 32.21 -4.26 10.25
C CYS A 94 31.96 -5.52 11.08
N TYR A 95 31.71 -5.38 12.38
CA TYR A 95 31.07 -6.47 13.13
C TYR A 95 29.55 -6.42 12.85
N GLY A 96 28.94 -7.56 12.57
CA GLY A 96 27.61 -7.65 11.95
C GLY A 96 26.51 -6.73 12.53
N HIS A 97 26.46 -6.53 13.84
CA HIS A 97 25.47 -5.63 14.45
C HIS A 97 25.63 -4.16 14.05
N LEU A 98 26.86 -3.70 13.80
CA LEU A 98 27.11 -2.34 13.32
C LEU A 98 26.56 -2.13 11.90
N ALA A 99 26.62 -3.15 11.04
CA ALA A 99 26.01 -3.10 9.72
C ALA A 99 24.48 -2.93 9.82
N GLY A 100 23.85 -3.66 10.74
CA GLY A 100 22.43 -3.51 11.05
C GLY A 100 22.08 -2.11 11.55
N ASN A 101 22.85 -1.59 12.51
CA ASN A 101 22.65 -0.23 13.04
C ASN A 101 22.83 0.85 11.96
N LYS A 102 23.77 0.68 11.02
CA LYS A 102 23.93 1.60 9.88
C LYS A 102 22.69 1.61 8.98
N VAL A 103 22.12 0.44 8.69
CA VAL A 103 20.86 0.34 7.92
C VAL A 103 19.73 1.05 8.66
N MET A 104 19.57 0.78 9.96
CA MET A 104 18.50 1.39 10.76
C MET A 104 18.67 2.90 10.95
N ALA A 105 19.90 3.39 11.13
CA ALA A 105 20.19 4.82 11.19
C ALA A 105 19.85 5.51 9.86
N ARG A 106 20.19 4.91 8.71
CA ARG A 106 19.82 5.45 7.39
C ARG A 106 18.31 5.42 7.18
N LEU A 107 17.65 4.32 7.56
CA LEU A 107 16.20 4.17 7.49
C LEU A 107 15.50 5.29 8.27
N GLY A 108 15.93 5.53 9.51
CA GLY A 108 15.39 6.59 10.35
C GLY A 108 15.64 7.99 9.78
N ALA A 109 16.84 8.26 9.25
CA ALA A 109 17.15 9.54 8.61
C ALA A 109 16.28 9.81 7.36
N VAL A 110 16.09 8.81 6.49
CA VAL A 110 15.22 8.91 5.31
C VAL A 110 13.76 9.10 5.73
N THR A 111 13.28 8.32 6.71
CA THR A 111 11.91 8.41 7.24
C THR A 111 11.63 9.78 7.85
N ARG A 112 12.54 10.32 8.67
CA ARG A 112 12.40 11.64 9.28
C ARG A 112 12.34 12.75 8.23
N THR A 113 13.25 12.73 7.26
CA THR A 113 13.28 13.71 6.17
C THR A 113 12.00 13.64 5.34
N TRP A 114 11.53 12.43 5.00
CA TRP A 114 10.27 12.23 4.28
C TRP A 114 9.06 12.68 5.10
N PHE A 115 9.02 12.41 6.40
CA PHE A 115 7.88 12.79 7.24
C PHE A 115 7.68 14.30 7.25
N HIS A 116 8.76 15.07 7.33
CA HIS A 116 8.72 16.53 7.32
C HIS A 116 8.20 17.12 6.01
N THR A 117 8.26 16.38 4.89
CA THR A 117 7.66 16.83 3.61
C THR A 117 6.17 16.52 3.48
N GLN A 118 5.58 15.77 4.40
CA GLN A 118 4.17 15.40 4.32
C GLN A 118 3.26 16.57 4.73
N PRO A 119 1.99 16.63 4.29
CA PRO A 119 1.09 17.74 4.61
C PRO A 119 0.24 17.53 5.89
N TRP A 120 0.51 16.50 6.69
CA TRP A 120 -0.33 16.15 7.83
C TRP A 120 -0.26 17.17 8.97
N ASN A 121 -1.38 17.65 9.48
CA ASN A 121 -1.35 18.54 10.65
C ASN A 121 -1.02 17.81 11.95
N ALA A 122 -1.35 16.51 12.02
CA ALA A 122 -1.07 15.69 13.19
C ALA A 122 -0.59 14.28 12.79
N GLY A 123 0.45 13.78 13.45
CA GLY A 123 1.02 12.47 13.19
C GLY A 123 2.40 12.29 13.80
N CYS A 124 2.96 11.09 13.68
CA CYS A 124 4.36 10.84 13.98
C CYS A 124 4.92 9.63 13.21
N ALA A 125 6.24 9.56 13.13
CA ALA A 125 6.98 8.35 12.80
C ALA A 125 7.80 7.89 14.01
N ALA A 126 7.72 6.59 14.31
CA ALA A 126 8.36 5.98 15.48
C ALA A 126 9.11 4.71 15.07
N THR A 127 10.07 4.32 15.89
CA THR A 127 10.64 2.97 15.85
C THR A 127 9.66 2.03 16.54
N PHE A 128 9.32 0.89 15.93
CA PHE A 128 8.53 -0.14 16.62
C PHE A 128 9.43 -0.96 17.55
N GLY A 129 10.55 -1.42 16.99
CA GLY A 129 11.54 -2.27 17.62
C GLY A 129 12.34 -2.99 16.53
N GLY A 130 13.56 -3.42 16.85
CA GLY A 130 14.37 -4.19 15.90
C GLY A 130 14.59 -3.47 14.56
N ASP A 131 13.99 -4.00 13.51
CA ASP A 131 14.09 -3.57 12.11
C ASP A 131 12.81 -2.92 11.56
N GLU A 132 11.98 -2.39 12.45
CA GLU A 132 10.64 -1.91 12.12
C GLU A 132 10.40 -0.43 12.45
N VAL A 133 9.55 0.21 11.65
CA VAL A 133 9.06 1.57 11.85
C VAL A 133 7.55 1.66 11.77
N ILE A 134 6.96 2.58 12.54
CA ILE A 134 5.54 2.88 12.55
C ILE A 134 5.33 4.31 12.07
N ILE A 135 4.33 4.52 11.23
CA ILE A 135 3.86 5.83 10.82
C ILE A 135 2.37 5.92 11.16
N ALA A 136 1.98 6.95 11.90
CA ALA A 136 0.59 7.22 12.22
C ALA A 136 0.27 8.68 11.93
N ALA A 137 -0.84 8.97 11.25
CA ALA A 137 -1.23 10.34 10.93
C ALA A 137 -2.75 10.52 10.84
N ALA A 138 -3.23 11.70 11.23
CA ALA A 138 -4.57 12.17 10.88
C ALA A 138 -4.60 12.56 9.39
N LEU A 139 -5.65 12.12 8.69
CA LEU A 139 -5.75 12.20 7.24
C LEU A 139 -7.01 12.93 6.79
N ASP A 140 -6.90 13.59 5.64
CA ASP A 140 -8.06 14.03 4.86
C ASP A 140 -8.47 12.97 3.82
N ASP A 141 -7.50 12.21 3.30
CA ASP A 141 -7.67 11.24 2.21
C ASP A 141 -6.76 10.01 2.42
N ALA A 142 -7.34 8.81 2.39
CA ALA A 142 -6.62 7.53 2.48
C ALA A 142 -5.66 7.33 1.29
N ASN A 143 -6.04 7.78 0.09
CA ASN A 143 -5.19 7.60 -1.10
C ASN A 143 -3.92 8.43 -1.02
N GLY A 144 -4.01 9.65 -0.47
CA GLY A 144 -2.87 10.51 -0.17
C GLY A 144 -1.86 9.83 0.74
N PHE A 145 -2.33 9.21 1.84
CA PHE A 145 -1.46 8.47 2.75
C PHE A 145 -0.84 7.23 2.10
N HIS A 146 -1.62 6.44 1.35
CA HIS A 146 -1.10 5.30 0.61
C HIS A 146 0.02 5.73 -0.35
N ARG A 147 -0.19 6.77 -1.16
CA ARG A 147 0.85 7.32 -2.05
C ARG A 147 2.08 7.82 -1.28
N ALA A 148 1.88 8.46 -0.13
CA ALA A 148 2.99 8.95 0.70
C ALA A 148 3.86 7.79 1.20
N VAL A 149 3.24 6.71 1.70
CA VAL A 149 3.96 5.51 2.17
C VAL A 149 4.63 4.78 0.99
N THR A 150 3.99 4.74 -0.18
CA THR A 150 4.63 4.28 -1.43
C THR A 150 5.89 5.06 -1.75
N GLN A 151 5.83 6.38 -1.65
CA GLN A 151 7.01 7.22 -1.85
C GLN A 151 8.10 6.94 -0.81
N LEU A 152 7.74 6.74 0.47
CA LEU A 152 8.72 6.39 1.50
C LEU A 152 9.41 5.07 1.17
N ARG A 153 8.61 4.04 0.84
CA ARG A 153 9.12 2.73 0.44
C ARG A 153 10.12 2.86 -0.70
N ASP A 154 9.76 3.57 -1.76
CA ASP A 154 10.61 3.73 -2.95
C ASP A 154 11.93 4.44 -2.60
N ARG A 155 11.85 5.53 -1.81
CA ARG A 155 13.06 6.22 -1.31
C ARG A 155 13.95 5.32 -0.46
N LEU A 156 13.37 4.52 0.44
CA LEU A 156 14.13 3.55 1.24
C LEU A 156 14.77 2.49 0.34
N ALA A 157 14.08 2.08 -0.71
CA ALA A 157 14.58 1.12 -1.69
C ALA A 157 15.80 1.63 -2.47
N ASP A 158 15.92 2.94 -2.66
CA ASP A 158 17.07 3.60 -3.32
C ASP A 158 18.23 3.87 -2.35
N GLU A 159 17.92 4.03 -1.06
CA GLU A 159 18.85 4.50 -0.03
C GLU A 159 19.45 3.38 0.84
N LEU A 160 18.81 2.21 0.86
CA LEU A 160 19.21 1.08 1.69
C LEU A 160 19.72 -0.09 0.85
N PRO A 161 20.67 -0.89 1.36
CA PRO A 161 21.15 -2.10 0.68
C PRO A 161 20.12 -3.25 0.67
N VAL A 162 18.95 -3.01 1.27
CA VAL A 162 17.86 -3.95 1.49
C VAL A 162 16.54 -3.22 1.25
N ARG A 163 15.49 -3.96 0.88
CA ARG A 163 14.15 -3.36 0.67
C ARG A 163 13.41 -3.23 2.00
N VAL A 164 12.36 -2.42 2.03
CA VAL A 164 11.46 -2.28 3.19
C VAL A 164 10.04 -2.55 2.74
N SER A 165 9.39 -3.55 3.33
CA SER A 165 7.98 -3.85 3.06
C SER A 165 7.10 -3.12 4.07
N PHE A 166 5.96 -2.61 3.63
CA PHE A 166 4.99 -1.96 4.50
C PHE A 166 3.66 -2.70 4.51
N ALA A 167 2.96 -2.66 5.64
CA ALA A 167 1.53 -2.86 5.70
C ALA A 167 0.84 -1.59 6.22
N LEU A 168 -0.42 -1.40 5.86
CA LEU A 168 -1.20 -0.25 6.29
C LEU A 168 -2.68 -0.58 6.53
N ALA A 169 -3.29 0.22 7.40
CA ALA A 169 -4.72 0.24 7.64
C ALA A 169 -5.23 1.67 7.81
N PHE A 170 -6.52 1.86 7.54
CA PHE A 170 -7.22 3.12 7.74
C PHE A 170 -8.34 2.93 8.75
N ALA A 171 -8.40 3.81 9.74
CA ALA A 171 -9.43 3.80 10.76
C ALA A 171 -10.24 5.09 10.74
N SER A 172 -11.53 4.96 11.05
CA SER A 172 -12.50 6.05 11.20
C SER A 172 -13.31 5.84 12.48
N ALA A 173 -14.25 6.74 12.78
CA ALA A 173 -15.10 6.66 13.97
C ALA A 173 -15.86 5.31 14.10
N GLU A 174 -16.20 4.66 12.99
CA GLU A 174 -16.94 3.39 12.97
C GLU A 174 -16.14 2.21 13.54
N HIS A 175 -14.80 2.32 13.48
CA HIS A 175 -13.89 1.28 13.94
C HIS A 175 -13.67 1.35 15.46
N LEU A 176 -14.10 2.44 16.11
CA LEU A 176 -14.01 2.57 17.56
C LEU A 176 -14.93 1.55 18.23
N PRO A 177 -14.51 0.90 19.33
CA PRO A 177 -15.36 -0.05 20.04
C PRO A 177 -16.65 0.62 20.54
N ALA A 178 -17.75 -0.13 20.49
CA ALA A 178 -19.07 0.30 20.96
C ALA A 178 -19.10 0.40 22.49
N ASP A 179 -18.57 -0.61 23.19
CA ASP A 179 -18.37 -0.56 24.63
C ASP A 179 -17.01 0.11 24.95
N ARG A 180 -17.08 1.29 25.56
CA ARG A 180 -15.89 2.08 25.94
C ARG A 180 -15.61 2.06 27.43
N GLY A 181 -16.43 1.35 28.24
CA GLY A 181 -16.21 1.01 29.65
C GLY A 181 -15.55 2.05 30.57
N ALA A 182 -15.12 1.58 31.75
CA ALA A 182 -14.33 2.37 32.69
C ALA A 182 -12.83 2.03 32.53
N GLY A 183 -12.22 2.53 31.45
CA GLY A 183 -10.75 2.58 31.28
C GLY A 183 -10.13 1.55 30.33
N GLY A 184 -8.93 1.87 29.83
CA GLY A 184 -8.08 0.95 29.04
C GLY A 184 -8.45 0.74 27.57
N TRP A 185 -9.71 0.99 27.16
CA TRP A 185 -10.18 0.71 25.80
C TRP A 185 -9.34 1.35 24.68
N LYS A 186 -8.78 2.54 24.93
CA LYS A 186 -7.93 3.26 23.97
C LYS A 186 -6.66 2.46 23.64
N HIS A 187 -6.01 1.93 24.67
CA HIS A 187 -4.83 1.07 24.50
C HIS A 187 -5.23 -0.21 23.78
N HIS A 188 -6.28 -0.87 24.27
CA HIS A 188 -6.74 -2.13 23.66
C HIS A 188 -7.05 -1.99 22.16
N PHE A 189 -7.79 -0.94 21.78
CA PHE A 189 -8.07 -0.63 20.37
C PHE A 189 -6.79 -0.36 19.57
N THR A 190 -5.85 0.41 20.14
CA THR A 190 -4.57 0.71 19.49
C THR A 190 -3.74 -0.54 19.26
N ASP A 191 -3.66 -1.41 20.26
CA ASP A 191 -2.93 -2.69 20.19
C ASP A 191 -3.56 -3.63 19.17
N GLN A 192 -4.89 -3.69 19.11
CA GLN A 192 -5.61 -4.46 18.08
C GLN A 192 -5.34 -3.94 16.67
N LEU A 193 -5.30 -2.61 16.50
CA LEU A 193 -5.01 -1.98 15.21
C LEU A 193 -3.55 -2.25 14.79
N LEU A 194 -2.59 -2.07 15.70
CA LEU A 194 -1.17 -2.40 15.47
C LEU A 194 -1.02 -3.87 15.09
N ALA A 195 -1.64 -4.78 15.85
CA ALA A 195 -1.59 -6.22 15.61
C ALA A 195 -2.23 -6.63 14.27
N ALA A 196 -3.25 -5.91 13.80
CA ALA A 196 -3.86 -6.17 12.49
C ALA A 196 -2.90 -5.78 11.35
N VAL A 197 -2.29 -4.60 11.42
CA VAL A 197 -1.32 -4.12 10.43
C VAL A 197 -0.06 -5.01 10.43
N ASP A 198 0.46 -5.32 11.61
CA ASP A 198 1.63 -6.17 11.79
C ASP A 198 1.43 -7.57 11.21
N ARG A 199 0.31 -8.21 11.56
CA ARG A 199 -0.07 -9.51 11.01
C ARG A 199 -0.18 -9.47 9.49
N CYS A 200 -0.78 -8.42 8.92
CA CYS A 200 -0.86 -8.25 7.48
C CYS A 200 0.54 -8.25 6.84
N LEU A 201 1.48 -7.50 7.40
CA LEU A 201 2.87 -7.43 6.94
C LEU A 201 3.53 -8.80 6.97
N PHE A 202 3.51 -9.46 8.14
CA PHE A 202 4.18 -10.75 8.32
C PHE A 202 3.55 -11.87 7.52
N THR A 203 2.23 -11.87 7.35
CA THR A 203 1.53 -12.84 6.49
C THR A 203 2.02 -12.72 5.04
N HIS A 204 2.09 -11.51 4.48
CA HIS A 204 2.60 -11.34 3.11
C HIS A 204 4.10 -11.64 2.99
N LYS A 205 4.92 -11.25 3.98
CA LYS A 205 6.35 -11.62 4.00
C LYS A 205 6.55 -13.13 4.07
N ALA A 206 5.72 -13.84 4.83
CA ALA A 206 5.76 -15.30 4.91
C ALA A 206 5.37 -15.94 3.57
N THR A 207 4.29 -15.49 2.93
CA THR A 207 3.89 -15.95 1.59
C THR A 207 5.02 -15.73 0.58
N ARG A 208 5.61 -14.53 0.54
CA ARG A 208 6.74 -14.22 -0.33
C ARG A 208 7.92 -15.16 -0.12
N ARG A 209 8.29 -15.45 1.14
CA ARG A 209 9.38 -16.40 1.45
C ARG A 209 9.09 -17.81 0.94
N ALA A 210 7.82 -18.23 0.96
CA ALA A 210 7.43 -19.56 0.49
C ALA A 210 7.37 -19.68 -1.04
N THR A 211 6.88 -18.64 -1.73
CA THR A 211 6.68 -18.68 -3.19
C THR A 211 7.87 -18.14 -3.99
N GLY A 212 8.81 -17.46 -3.33
CA GLY A 212 9.74 -16.56 -3.99
C GLY A 212 9.06 -15.26 -4.42
N GLY A 213 9.78 -14.14 -4.34
CA GLY A 213 9.30 -12.83 -4.74
C GLY A 213 10.20 -11.72 -4.21
N GLU A 214 10.13 -10.55 -4.84
CA GLU A 214 10.89 -9.38 -4.41
C GLU A 214 10.30 -8.76 -3.12
N GLY A 215 11.17 -8.18 -2.30
CA GLY A 215 10.78 -7.36 -1.16
C GLY A 215 10.23 -6.00 -1.59
N GLY A 216 9.87 -5.15 -0.62
CA GLY A 216 9.32 -3.83 -0.92
C GLY A 216 7.87 -3.86 -1.39
N ILE A 217 7.01 -4.63 -0.73
CA ILE A 217 5.58 -4.59 -1.00
C ILE A 217 4.88 -3.53 -0.16
N ILE A 218 3.65 -3.20 -0.54
CA ILE A 218 2.70 -2.46 0.31
C ILE A 218 1.43 -3.28 0.41
N ALA A 219 1.20 -3.83 1.60
CA ALA A 219 0.03 -4.62 1.93
C ALA A 219 -1.02 -3.78 2.66
N ILE A 220 -2.29 -4.01 2.38
CA ILE A 220 -3.40 -3.27 2.98
C ILE A 220 -4.30 -4.24 3.74
N THR A 221 -4.72 -3.84 4.93
CA THR A 221 -5.70 -4.57 5.74
C THR A 221 -6.77 -3.63 6.25
N GLN A 222 -7.83 -4.19 6.84
CA GLN A 222 -8.84 -3.44 7.58
C GLN A 222 -8.54 -3.50 9.08
N PRO A 223 -8.92 -2.46 9.85
CA PRO A 223 -9.00 -2.58 11.29
C PRO A 223 -9.96 -3.71 11.68
N PRO A 224 -9.76 -4.34 12.84
CA PRO A 224 -10.71 -5.32 13.35
C PRO A 224 -12.08 -4.66 13.54
N LEU A 225 -13.11 -5.24 12.91
CA LEU A 225 -14.49 -4.79 13.07
C LEU A 225 -15.03 -5.27 14.43
N ALA A 226 -15.75 -4.40 15.14
CA ALA A 226 -16.50 -4.82 16.31
C ALA A 226 -17.59 -5.81 15.88
N ALA A 227 -17.62 -7.00 16.50
CA ALA A 227 -18.67 -7.97 16.28
C ALA A 227 -20.05 -7.29 16.40
N HIS A 228 -20.90 -7.48 15.39
CA HIS A 228 -22.31 -7.04 15.31
C HIS A 228 -22.66 -5.69 14.68
N THR A 229 -21.82 -5.09 13.84
CA THR A 229 -22.25 -3.91 13.05
C THR A 229 -22.16 -4.14 11.54
N THR A 230 -23.29 -4.53 10.96
CA THR A 230 -23.61 -4.43 9.52
C THR A 230 -24.00 -2.99 9.14
N THR A 231 -23.33 -2.00 9.71
CA THR A 231 -23.56 -0.59 9.35
C THR A 231 -22.79 -0.23 8.09
N ALA A 232 -23.30 0.76 7.35
CA ALA A 232 -22.65 1.30 6.16
C ALA A 232 -21.20 1.69 6.48
N GLN A 233 -20.27 1.06 5.77
CA GLN A 233 -18.85 1.28 5.95
C GLN A 233 -18.46 2.68 5.48
N ASP A 234 -17.63 3.39 6.25
CA ASP A 234 -17.05 4.67 5.87
C ASP A 234 -16.08 4.44 4.71
N HIS A 235 -16.57 4.70 3.50
CA HIS A 235 -15.82 4.51 2.26
C HIS A 235 -14.50 5.29 2.22
N ARG A 236 -14.33 6.31 3.07
CA ARG A 236 -13.04 7.04 3.20
C ARG A 236 -11.91 6.14 3.72
N THR A 237 -12.22 5.01 4.35
CA THR A 237 -11.24 4.02 4.81
C THR A 237 -10.82 3.02 3.75
N LEU A 238 -11.46 3.04 2.57
CA LEU A 238 -11.24 2.07 1.51
C LEU A 238 -10.42 2.67 0.36
N LEU A 239 -9.41 1.95 -0.10
CA LEU A 239 -8.63 2.32 -1.28
C LEU A 239 -9.35 1.92 -2.58
N PRO A 240 -9.14 2.60 -3.70
CA PRO A 240 -9.69 2.17 -4.97
C PRO A 240 -9.09 0.82 -5.39
N LEU A 241 -9.87 0.03 -6.14
CA LEU A 241 -9.35 -1.17 -6.80
C LEU A 241 -8.24 -0.81 -7.81
N PRO A 242 -7.18 -1.63 -7.93
CA PRO A 242 -6.02 -1.30 -8.76
C PRO A 242 -6.39 -1.07 -10.22
N THR A 243 -5.67 -0.16 -10.87
CA THR A 243 -5.87 0.24 -12.28
C THR A 243 -4.57 0.18 -13.07
N GLY A 244 -4.65 0.13 -14.40
CA GLY A 244 -3.45 0.18 -15.26
C GLY A 244 -2.49 -0.99 -15.02
N GLY A 245 -1.27 -0.68 -14.58
CA GLY A 245 -0.23 -1.67 -14.22
C GLY A 245 -0.06 -1.88 -12.71
N GLU A 246 -0.95 -1.30 -11.89
CA GLU A 246 -0.83 -1.35 -10.43
C GLU A 246 -1.02 -2.77 -9.90
N THR A 247 -0.19 -3.14 -8.93
CA THR A 247 -0.35 -4.36 -8.14
C THR A 247 -0.68 -3.96 -6.71
N LEU A 248 -1.75 -4.52 -6.16
CA LEU A 248 -2.21 -4.25 -4.80
C LEU A 248 -2.09 -5.52 -3.96
N HIS A 249 -1.35 -5.47 -2.86
CA HIS A 249 -1.32 -6.55 -1.87
C HIS A 249 -2.37 -6.25 -0.81
N VAL A 250 -3.24 -7.21 -0.51
CA VAL A 250 -4.32 -7.02 0.45
C VAL A 250 -4.43 -8.22 1.37
N LEU A 251 -4.92 -8.02 2.59
CA LEU A 251 -5.43 -9.07 3.45
C LEU A 251 -6.95 -9.04 3.39
N ALA A 252 -7.53 -10.01 2.69
CA ALA A 252 -8.97 -10.07 2.45
C ALA A 252 -9.69 -10.84 3.56
N CYS A 253 -10.82 -10.34 4.03
CA CYS A 253 -11.58 -10.96 5.10
C CYS A 253 -12.70 -11.85 4.53
N PRO A 254 -12.84 -13.11 4.99
CA PRO A 254 -13.99 -13.93 4.66
C PRO A 254 -15.30 -13.27 5.12
N ALA A 255 -16.33 -13.34 4.27
CA ALA A 255 -17.68 -12.94 4.61
C ALA A 255 -18.68 -14.00 4.11
N GLY A 256 -19.51 -14.47 5.03
CA GLY A 256 -20.68 -15.29 4.72
C GLY A 256 -21.78 -14.39 4.14
N THR A 257 -22.05 -14.51 2.84
CA THR A 257 -23.18 -13.83 2.19
C THR A 257 -24.08 -14.87 1.54
N GLY A 258 -25.03 -15.41 2.32
CA GLY A 258 -25.97 -16.41 1.82
C GLY A 258 -25.28 -17.71 1.41
N THR A 259 -25.63 -18.26 0.24
CA THR A 259 -25.16 -19.59 -0.22
C THR A 259 -23.78 -19.61 -0.89
N ARG A 260 -23.13 -18.44 -1.07
CA ARG A 260 -21.80 -18.33 -1.67
C ARG A 260 -20.87 -17.51 -0.79
N GLY A 261 -19.72 -18.09 -0.47
CA GLY A 261 -18.65 -17.40 0.24
C GLY A 261 -18.04 -16.26 -0.57
N MET A 262 -17.75 -15.16 0.10
CA MET A 262 -17.08 -13.99 -0.48
C MET A 262 -15.82 -13.64 0.33
N LEU A 263 -14.85 -13.01 -0.34
CA LEU A 263 -13.73 -12.34 0.32
C LEU A 263 -13.92 -10.84 0.15
N LEU A 264 -14.08 -10.14 1.26
CA LEU A 264 -14.11 -8.68 1.33
C LEU A 264 -12.68 -8.15 1.20
N LEU A 265 -12.48 -7.27 0.25
CA LEU A 265 -11.20 -6.60 0.00
C LEU A 265 -11.19 -5.27 0.77
N PRO A 266 -10.04 -4.79 1.28
CA PRO A 266 -9.90 -3.46 1.86
C PRO A 266 -9.92 -2.36 0.78
N CYS A 267 -10.85 -2.46 -0.17
CA CYS A 267 -10.99 -1.59 -1.32
C CYS A 267 -12.44 -1.18 -1.54
N ALA A 268 -12.63 0.00 -2.13
CA ALA A 268 -13.93 0.49 -2.53
C ALA A 268 -14.49 -0.37 -3.67
N GLY A 269 -15.77 -0.69 -3.59
CA GLY A 269 -16.49 -1.44 -4.60
C GLY A 269 -16.50 -0.71 -5.95
N PRO A 270 -16.55 -1.45 -7.08
CA PRO A 270 -16.68 -0.83 -8.39
C PRO A 270 -18.01 -0.06 -8.50
N ALA A 271 -18.00 1.05 -9.25
CA ALA A 271 -19.20 1.81 -9.54
C ALA A 271 -20.10 1.11 -10.57
N GLY A 272 -21.42 1.15 -10.35
CA GLY A 272 -22.43 0.59 -11.24
C GLY A 272 -22.70 -0.91 -11.05
N LEU A 273 -23.56 -1.46 -11.91
CA LEU A 273 -24.02 -2.85 -11.82
C LEU A 273 -23.02 -3.88 -12.38
N ARG A 274 -22.01 -3.41 -13.13
CA ARG A 274 -20.98 -4.26 -13.73
C ARG A 274 -19.79 -4.31 -12.78
N GLY A 275 -19.43 -5.51 -12.33
CA GLY A 275 -18.24 -5.71 -11.52
C GLY A 275 -16.94 -5.43 -12.29
N LYS A 276 -15.82 -5.32 -11.58
CA LYS A 276 -14.49 -5.08 -12.16
C LYS A 276 -13.69 -6.39 -12.22
N ARG A 277 -13.13 -6.70 -13.38
CA ARG A 277 -12.30 -7.91 -13.54
C ARG A 277 -10.91 -7.70 -12.97
N LEU A 278 -10.52 -8.59 -12.08
CA LEU A 278 -9.21 -8.61 -11.44
C LEU A 278 -8.57 -9.99 -11.61
N ARG A 279 -7.25 -10.01 -11.83
CA ARG A 279 -6.44 -11.20 -11.60
C ARG A 279 -6.13 -11.22 -10.11
N VAL A 280 -6.55 -12.30 -9.44
CA VAL A 280 -6.38 -12.52 -8.01
C VAL A 280 -5.41 -13.69 -7.85
N THR A 281 -4.27 -13.44 -7.22
CA THR A 281 -3.28 -14.46 -6.86
C THR A 281 -3.39 -14.79 -5.38
N PHE A 282 -3.48 -16.07 -5.06
CA PHE A 282 -3.62 -16.62 -3.70
C PHE A 282 -2.25 -17.00 -3.11
N THR A 283 -2.26 -17.37 -1.83
CA THR A 283 -1.07 -17.80 -1.06
C THR A 283 -0.33 -18.99 -1.66
N ASP A 284 -1.05 -19.89 -2.32
CA ASP A 284 -0.52 -21.08 -2.98
C ASP A 284 0.11 -20.76 -4.35
N GLY A 285 0.14 -19.49 -4.74
CA GLY A 285 0.63 -19.02 -6.04
C GLY A 285 -0.36 -19.19 -7.18
N THR A 286 -1.54 -19.80 -6.93
CA THR A 286 -2.56 -19.91 -7.97
C THR A 286 -3.14 -18.53 -8.28
N ALA A 287 -3.34 -18.26 -9.56
CA ALA A 287 -3.92 -17.00 -10.02
C ALA A 287 -5.18 -17.28 -10.85
N ARG A 288 -6.28 -16.62 -10.51
CA ARG A 288 -7.54 -16.71 -11.26
C ARG A 288 -8.09 -15.34 -11.59
N THR A 289 -8.82 -15.24 -12.69
CA THR A 289 -9.61 -14.03 -12.96
C THR A 289 -10.91 -14.10 -12.16
N ALA A 290 -11.17 -13.10 -11.32
CA ALA A 290 -12.41 -12.94 -10.61
C ALA A 290 -13.08 -11.60 -10.99
N VAL A 291 -14.39 -11.55 -10.87
CA VAL A 291 -15.15 -10.29 -10.98
C VAL A 291 -15.35 -9.78 -9.56
N ALA A 292 -14.70 -8.67 -9.23
CA ALA A 292 -14.98 -7.93 -8.01
C ALA A 292 -16.34 -7.24 -8.15
N VAL A 293 -17.21 -7.41 -7.16
CA VAL A 293 -18.53 -6.76 -7.08
C VAL A 293 -18.56 -5.82 -5.88
N SER A 294 -19.52 -4.89 -5.87
CA SER A 294 -19.75 -4.00 -4.75
C SER A 294 -20.75 -4.62 -3.77
N LEU A 295 -20.30 -4.90 -2.54
CA LEU A 295 -21.14 -5.31 -1.41
C LEU A 295 -21.11 -4.17 -0.40
N HIS A 296 -22.24 -3.48 -0.22
CA HIS A 296 -22.33 -2.31 0.66
C HIS A 296 -21.23 -1.25 0.40
N GLY A 297 -20.83 -1.08 -0.86
CA GLY A 297 -19.78 -0.13 -1.27
C GLY A 297 -18.34 -0.62 -1.06
N GLN A 298 -18.14 -1.85 -0.55
CA GLN A 298 -16.86 -2.52 -0.45
C GLN A 298 -16.67 -3.51 -1.61
N ALA A 299 -15.45 -3.66 -2.12
CA ALA A 299 -15.15 -4.65 -3.14
C ALA A 299 -15.12 -6.05 -2.54
N ALA A 300 -15.78 -7.00 -3.20
CA ALA A 300 -15.80 -8.40 -2.80
C ALA A 300 -15.53 -9.32 -3.99
N VAL A 301 -14.83 -10.42 -3.77
CA VAL A 301 -14.58 -11.45 -4.79
C VAL A 301 -15.12 -12.81 -4.34
N PRO A 302 -15.71 -13.61 -5.26
CA PRO A 302 -16.21 -14.94 -4.92
C PRO A 302 -15.12 -15.89 -4.43
N HIS A 303 -15.43 -16.70 -3.41
CA HIS A 303 -14.54 -17.72 -2.87
C HIS A 303 -15.32 -18.92 -2.30
N GLU A 304 -15.21 -20.07 -2.96
CA GLU A 304 -16.05 -21.26 -2.70
C GLU A 304 -15.98 -21.78 -1.26
N THR A 305 -14.81 -21.71 -0.62
CA THR A 305 -14.61 -22.19 0.76
C THR A 305 -14.90 -21.13 1.83
N ALA A 306 -15.36 -19.93 1.45
CA ALA A 306 -15.76 -18.89 2.41
C ALA A 306 -17.26 -18.98 2.82
N ALA A 307 -17.95 -20.07 2.45
CA ALA A 307 -19.41 -20.22 2.59
C ALA A 307 -19.89 -20.68 3.98
N THR A 308 -19.02 -20.78 4.98
CA THR A 308 -19.42 -21.11 6.36
C THR A 308 -19.55 -19.85 7.20
N ASP A 309 -20.70 -19.67 7.86
CA ASP A 309 -21.09 -18.56 8.76
C ASP A 309 -20.18 -18.38 10.01
N THR A 310 -19.00 -19.00 10.02
CA THR A 310 -18.10 -19.10 11.18
C THR A 310 -16.64 -18.86 10.88
N ILE A 311 -16.27 -18.30 9.71
CA ILE A 311 -14.85 -18.00 9.45
C ILE A 311 -14.47 -16.67 10.10
N GLU A 312 -14.42 -16.67 11.43
CA GLU A 312 -13.43 -15.86 12.16
C GLU A 312 -12.06 -16.41 11.77
N GLY A 313 -11.32 -15.66 10.95
CA GLY A 313 -10.03 -16.10 10.45
C GLY A 313 -9.08 -14.93 10.22
N PRO A 314 -7.75 -15.18 10.20
CA PRO A 314 -6.70 -14.17 10.13
C PRO A 314 -6.61 -13.40 8.79
N GLY A 315 -7.69 -13.38 7.99
CA GLY A 315 -7.69 -12.90 6.61
C GLY A 315 -6.89 -13.81 5.66
N ILE A 316 -7.11 -13.64 4.36
CA ILE A 316 -6.41 -14.36 3.28
C ILE A 316 -5.58 -13.33 2.51
N PRO A 317 -4.24 -13.45 2.46
CA PRO A 317 -3.44 -12.50 1.70
C PRO A 317 -3.64 -12.77 0.22
N LEU A 318 -3.94 -11.72 -0.53
CA LEU A 318 -4.16 -11.75 -1.97
C LEU A 318 -3.27 -10.72 -2.64
N THR A 319 -2.86 -11.02 -3.87
CA THR A 319 -2.31 -10.03 -4.79
C THR A 319 -3.33 -9.75 -5.89
N LEU A 320 -3.69 -8.48 -6.05
CA LEU A 320 -4.70 -8.01 -7.00
C LEU A 320 -4.02 -7.26 -8.14
N GLN A 321 -4.37 -7.62 -9.37
CA GLN A 321 -3.95 -6.92 -10.58
C GLN A 321 -5.16 -6.65 -11.47
N PRO A 322 -5.24 -5.49 -12.14
CA PRO A 322 -6.27 -5.25 -13.12
C PRO A 322 -6.12 -6.24 -14.28
N VAL A 323 -7.22 -6.80 -14.76
CA VAL A 323 -7.21 -7.47 -16.06
C VAL A 323 -7.31 -6.37 -17.10
N ARG A 324 -6.33 -6.31 -18.01
CA ARG A 324 -6.36 -5.38 -19.14
C ARG A 324 -7.72 -5.52 -19.81
N GLU A 325 -8.52 -4.45 -19.77
CA GLU A 325 -9.70 -4.39 -20.60
C GLU A 325 -9.20 -4.61 -22.03
N LYS A 326 -9.84 -5.53 -22.77
CA LYS A 326 -9.53 -5.64 -24.20
C LYS A 326 -9.65 -4.22 -24.73
N SER A 327 -8.53 -3.67 -25.21
CA SER A 327 -8.50 -2.35 -25.84
C SER A 327 -9.72 -2.26 -26.75
N ALA A 328 -10.39 -1.09 -26.78
CA ALA A 328 -11.40 -0.80 -27.78
C ALA A 328 -10.85 -1.36 -29.10
N ARG A 329 -11.49 -2.43 -29.60
CA ARG A 329 -10.86 -3.30 -30.60
C ARG A 329 -10.48 -2.40 -31.75
N GLY A 330 -9.20 -2.42 -32.14
CA GLY A 330 -8.73 -1.62 -33.27
C GLY A 330 -9.61 -1.87 -34.48
N VAL A 331 -9.75 -0.85 -35.35
CA VAL A 331 -10.49 -0.97 -36.60
C VAL A 331 -9.96 -2.21 -37.35
N PRO A 332 -10.80 -3.23 -37.64
CA PRO A 332 -10.37 -4.41 -38.37
C PRO A 332 -9.75 -4.05 -39.73
N ASP A 333 -8.73 -4.79 -40.18
CA ASP A 333 -7.96 -4.45 -41.38
C ASP A 333 -8.81 -4.26 -42.65
N ASP A 334 -9.90 -5.02 -42.77
CA ASP A 334 -10.84 -4.91 -43.89
C ASP A 334 -11.74 -3.68 -43.82
N LEU A 335 -12.16 -3.27 -42.61
CA LEU A 335 -12.82 -1.98 -42.41
C LEU A 335 -11.83 -0.82 -42.63
N ALA A 336 -10.59 -0.94 -42.17
CA ALA A 336 -9.55 0.06 -42.39
C ALA A 336 -9.25 0.25 -43.88
N ALA A 337 -9.09 -0.84 -44.63
CA ALA A 337 -8.90 -0.80 -46.08
C ALA A 337 -10.11 -0.21 -46.82
N ALA A 338 -11.34 -0.50 -46.36
CA ALA A 338 -12.55 0.08 -46.93
C ALA A 338 -12.66 1.60 -46.69
N LEU A 339 -12.30 2.06 -45.48
CA LEU A 339 -12.28 3.47 -45.12
C LEU A 339 -11.19 4.23 -45.90
N GLU A 340 -9.99 3.65 -46.02
CA GLU A 340 -8.89 4.21 -46.79
C GLU A 340 -9.25 4.35 -48.28
N LYS A 341 -9.84 3.29 -48.87
CA LYS A 341 -10.32 3.31 -50.25
C LYS A 341 -11.40 4.39 -50.48
N ALA A 342 -12.25 4.62 -49.48
CA ALA A 342 -13.29 5.65 -49.52
C ALA A 342 -12.79 7.04 -49.11
N GLN A 343 -11.54 7.18 -48.65
CA GLN A 343 -10.97 8.40 -48.07
C GLN A 343 -11.80 8.98 -46.93
N LEU A 344 -12.31 8.11 -46.05
CA LEU A 344 -13.17 8.50 -44.93
C LEU A 344 -12.44 8.35 -43.59
N ASP A 345 -12.65 9.33 -42.71
CA ASP A 345 -12.15 9.26 -41.34
C ASP A 345 -13.19 8.63 -40.40
N TRP A 346 -12.81 7.51 -39.79
CA TRP A 346 -13.59 6.78 -38.79
C TRP A 346 -13.90 7.60 -37.54
N SER A 347 -13.04 8.58 -37.21
CA SER A 347 -13.12 9.37 -35.99
C SER A 347 -14.32 10.31 -35.94
N VAL A 348 -14.99 10.54 -37.08
CA VAL A 348 -16.17 11.40 -37.23
C VAL A 348 -17.41 10.82 -36.51
N LEU A 349 -17.44 9.51 -36.26
CA LEU A 349 -18.51 8.88 -35.48
C LEU A 349 -18.26 9.01 -33.97
N PRO A 350 -19.29 9.22 -33.13
CA PRO A 350 -19.16 9.15 -31.68
C PRO A 350 -18.64 7.78 -31.20
N ALA A 351 -17.86 7.77 -30.11
CA ALA A 351 -17.22 6.56 -29.59
C ALA A 351 -18.19 5.40 -29.30
N HIS A 352 -19.44 5.69 -28.89
CA HIS A 352 -20.45 4.67 -28.64
C HIS A 352 -20.99 4.03 -29.94
N GLU A 353 -21.15 4.81 -31.01
CA GLU A 353 -21.55 4.31 -32.34
C GLU A 353 -20.42 3.46 -32.94
N GLN A 354 -19.17 3.94 -32.84
CA GLN A 354 -17.99 3.17 -33.27
C GLN A 354 -17.94 1.80 -32.57
N ALA A 355 -18.13 1.77 -31.25
CA ALA A 355 -18.12 0.53 -30.47
C ALA A 355 -19.23 -0.44 -30.91
N GLN A 356 -20.43 0.05 -31.18
CA GLN A 356 -21.56 -0.75 -31.65
C GLN A 356 -21.31 -1.33 -33.05
N MET A 357 -20.81 -0.52 -33.98
CA MET A 357 -20.50 -0.94 -35.35
C MET A 357 -19.37 -1.96 -35.40
N LEU A 358 -18.31 -1.76 -34.61
CA LEU A 358 -17.22 -2.73 -34.47
C LEU A 358 -17.71 -4.05 -33.87
N HIS A 359 -18.62 -4.00 -32.90
CA HIS A 359 -19.21 -5.21 -32.33
C HIS A 359 -19.99 -5.99 -33.39
N LEU A 360 -20.83 -5.32 -34.19
CA LEU A 360 -21.58 -5.96 -35.27
C LEU A 360 -20.65 -6.57 -36.32
N ILE A 361 -19.60 -5.86 -36.75
CA ILE A 361 -18.68 -6.38 -37.77
C ILE A 361 -17.99 -7.67 -37.27
N ILE A 362 -17.58 -7.70 -36.01
CA ILE A 362 -16.84 -8.85 -35.46
C ILE A 362 -17.75 -10.06 -35.20
N GLU A 363 -18.99 -9.85 -34.77
CA GLU A 363 -19.98 -10.92 -34.58
C GLU A 363 -20.66 -11.34 -35.90
N SER A 364 -20.00 -11.15 -37.05
CA SER A 364 -20.54 -11.56 -38.34
C SER A 364 -20.33 -13.07 -38.53
N ALA A 365 -21.43 -13.81 -38.63
CA ALA A 365 -21.41 -15.26 -38.78
C ALA A 365 -20.92 -15.75 -40.17
N SER A 366 -20.89 -14.86 -41.17
CA SER A 366 -20.41 -15.17 -42.52
C SER A 366 -19.71 -13.96 -43.17
N ALA A 367 -18.93 -14.22 -44.23
CA ALA A 367 -18.21 -13.20 -44.99
C ALA A 367 -19.17 -12.19 -45.66
N ASP A 368 -20.34 -12.65 -46.12
CA ASP A 368 -21.33 -11.79 -46.77
C ASP A 368 -21.96 -10.80 -45.77
N ILE A 369 -22.32 -11.29 -44.58
CA ILE A 369 -22.84 -10.44 -43.49
C ILE A 369 -21.80 -9.41 -43.06
N ARG A 370 -20.53 -9.84 -42.99
CA ARG A 370 -19.42 -8.95 -42.64
C ARG A 370 -19.25 -7.84 -43.68
N THR A 371 -19.26 -8.18 -44.96
CA THR A 371 -19.14 -7.23 -46.08
C THR A 371 -20.30 -6.22 -46.08
N ALA A 372 -21.53 -6.69 -45.87
CA ALA A 372 -22.71 -5.83 -45.78
C ALA A 372 -22.62 -4.85 -44.59
N ARG A 373 -22.16 -5.34 -43.43
CA ARG A 373 -21.95 -4.49 -42.24
C ARG A 373 -20.84 -3.46 -42.45
N ILE A 374 -19.72 -3.83 -43.07
CA ILE A 374 -18.66 -2.87 -43.44
C ILE A 374 -19.20 -1.81 -44.39
N THR A 375 -19.99 -2.20 -45.39
CA THR A 375 -20.60 -1.25 -46.35
C THR A 375 -21.54 -0.26 -45.65
N ALA A 376 -22.42 -0.74 -44.77
CA ALA A 376 -23.32 0.11 -43.99
C ALA A 376 -22.56 1.11 -43.10
N VAL A 377 -21.40 0.69 -42.60
CA VAL A 377 -20.51 1.53 -41.80
C VAL A 377 -19.86 2.63 -42.65
N ILE A 378 -19.38 2.31 -43.86
CA ILE A 378 -18.88 3.30 -44.83
C ILE A 378 -19.95 4.32 -45.18
N ASP A 379 -21.19 3.89 -45.42
CA ASP A 379 -22.31 4.77 -45.75
C ASP A 379 -22.66 5.71 -44.59
N ALA A 380 -22.65 5.20 -43.36
CA ALA A 380 -22.91 6.00 -42.16
C ALA A 380 -21.85 7.08 -41.96
N VAL A 381 -20.56 6.74 -42.10
CA VAL A 381 -19.45 7.71 -42.02
C VAL A 381 -19.59 8.74 -43.14
N ALA A 382 -19.80 8.29 -44.39
CA ALA A 382 -19.90 9.17 -45.55
C ALA A 382 -21.08 10.16 -45.47
N THR A 383 -22.19 9.76 -44.83
CA THR A 383 -23.35 10.62 -44.61
C THR A 383 -23.03 11.72 -43.59
N ARG A 384 -22.31 11.35 -42.53
CA ARG A 384 -21.96 12.27 -41.44
C ARG A 384 -20.83 13.22 -41.80
N THR A 385 -19.89 12.81 -42.65
CA THR A 385 -18.83 13.70 -43.19
C THR A 385 -19.38 14.74 -44.17
N ARG A 386 -20.57 14.49 -44.76
CA ARG A 386 -21.26 15.41 -45.68
C ARG A 386 -22.25 16.35 -45.01
N SER A 387 -22.58 16.12 -43.74
CA SER A 387 -23.46 16.95 -42.91
C SER A 387 -22.63 17.92 -42.08
#